data_AF-A0AAF6C0F1-F1
#
_entry.id   AF-A0AAF6C0F1-F1
#
_cell.length_a   1.000
_cell.length_b   1.000
_cell.length_c   1.000
_cell.angle_alpha   90.00
_cell.angle_beta   90.00
_cell.angle_gamma   90.00
#
_symmetry.space_group_name_H-M   'P 1'
#
loop_
_entity.id
_entity.type
_entity.pdbx_description
1 polymer ?
#
loop_
_entity_poly.entity_id
_entity_poly.type
_entity_poly.pdbx_seq_one_letter_code
_entity_poly.pdbx_strand_id
1 'polypeptide(L)'
;MMASAHLVAAFLIFALFSEIPRTSAQINVNDYFDQIEADVKELASKLGEIFSSPCGNDPSCPNGCSQSMCQQLANNLPISYINITSASNLYNCTDQLQAKFPTSNVCPSIQVTRSNSSVTYFSDGGQGQPSDVESSSICRTQLLDETFQNISGKVNYYMDYYVGTIDGTRRAYPGREEEQDSCLVYDSRIRPWYNGAITYPNHLVILVDNGHSMADTLLSTGALSDTKLLVAQTLSLALLSTTYENNYINVFSFGGAQNDIYTQSLQVMANHTERATLMSKILSFTNQTSLLNTDVTAFVTGLNTTLQAFSDSTLPNANDYNLTKNIVLFTDGSFANSDILDDPSVNAIIAELQAINVNLFVYSDNSSTGLQTLTAKMNGTYEDWAPQDNPLHQMRSYFGYLAASHRNLFNDTPFWISNYDDTYKNSDIITVTMPAF
;
A
#
# COMPACT_ATOMS: atom_id res chain seq x y z
N MET A 1 -16.17 4.91 -14.58
CA MET A 1 -15.24 3.77 -14.68
C MET A 1 -13.84 4.32 -14.53
N MET A 2 -13.29 4.32 -13.32
CA MET A 2 -11.84 4.50 -13.16
C MET A 2 -11.18 3.17 -13.54
N ALA A 3 -10.16 3.23 -14.38
CA ALA A 3 -9.38 2.07 -14.77
C ALA A 3 -8.74 1.43 -13.52
N SER A 4 -8.69 0.11 -13.47
CA SER A 4 -7.93 -0.63 -12.45
C SER A 4 -6.46 -0.27 -12.60
N ALA A 5 -5.92 0.55 -11.69
CA ALA A 5 -4.50 0.87 -11.66
C ALA A 5 -3.75 -0.30 -11.01
N HIS A 6 -2.86 -0.93 -11.77
CA HIS A 6 -1.95 -1.95 -11.29
C HIS A 6 -0.57 -1.34 -11.14
N LEU A 7 -0.09 -1.24 -9.90
CA LEU A 7 1.18 -0.59 -9.62
C LEU A 7 2.37 -1.44 -10.08
N VAL A 8 3.35 -0.81 -10.73
CA VAL A 8 4.75 -1.25 -10.70
C VAL A 8 5.45 -0.45 -9.65
N ALA A 9 6.36 -1.08 -8.96
CA ALA A 9 7.58 -0.40 -8.60
C ALA A 9 8.73 -1.24 -9.15
N ALA A 10 9.90 -0.65 -9.32
CA ALA A 10 11.14 -1.39 -9.44
C ALA A 10 12.00 -0.93 -8.28
N PHE A 11 13.02 -1.70 -7.90
CA PHE A 11 13.87 -1.34 -6.77
C PHE A 11 15.32 -1.25 -7.17
N LEU A 12 16.01 -0.39 -6.41
CA LEU A 12 17.40 -0.53 -6.11
C LEU A 12 17.54 -0.97 -4.67
N ILE A 13 18.44 -1.91 -4.41
CA ILE A 13 19.12 -1.96 -3.11
C ILE A 13 20.52 -1.39 -3.34
N PHE A 14 20.82 -0.25 -2.71
CA PHE A 14 22.21 0.10 -2.45
C PHE A 14 22.74 -0.88 -1.42
N ALA A 15 23.33 -1.94 -1.91
CA ALA A 15 24.43 -2.51 -1.18
C ALA A 15 25.68 -2.23 -2.02
N LEU A 16 26.49 -1.29 -1.54
CA LEU A 16 27.84 -1.06 -2.03
C LEU A 16 28.64 -2.34 -1.81
N PHE A 17 28.48 -3.33 -2.69
CA PHE A 17 29.26 -4.55 -2.64
C PHE A 17 30.51 -4.35 -3.47
N SER A 18 31.62 -4.37 -2.74
CA SER A 18 32.98 -4.18 -3.23
C SER A 18 33.45 -5.37 -4.06
N GLU A 19 33.02 -5.45 -5.31
CA GLU A 19 33.84 -6.07 -6.36
C GLU A 19 33.78 -5.20 -7.62
N ILE A 20 34.25 -3.95 -7.48
CA ILE A 20 34.88 -3.30 -8.63
C ILE A 20 36.28 -3.90 -8.70
N PRO A 21 36.60 -4.85 -9.60
CA PRO A 21 37.97 -4.95 -10.04
C PRO A 21 38.32 -3.56 -10.57
N ARG A 22 39.28 -2.91 -9.90
CA ARG A 22 39.84 -1.61 -10.33
C ARG A 22 40.55 -1.81 -11.67
N THR A 23 39.79 -2.03 -12.73
CA THR A 23 40.23 -2.07 -14.11
C THR A 23 39.46 -1.00 -14.86
N SER A 24 39.98 0.22 -14.72
CA SER A 24 40.02 1.26 -15.76
C SER A 24 38.74 1.49 -16.58
N ALA A 25 37.73 2.06 -15.94
CA ALA A 25 36.97 3.19 -16.47
C ALA A 25 36.41 3.95 -15.27
N GLN A 26 36.65 5.26 -15.17
CA GLN A 26 35.85 6.11 -14.28
C GLN A 26 34.43 6.13 -14.85
N ILE A 27 33.61 5.15 -14.47
CA ILE A 27 32.18 5.21 -14.74
C ILE A 27 31.65 6.39 -13.95
N ASN A 28 31.04 7.36 -14.64
CA ASN A 28 30.47 8.54 -14.02
C ASN A 28 29.32 8.10 -13.11
N VAL A 29 29.29 8.58 -11.87
CA VAL A 29 28.25 8.25 -10.89
C VAL A 29 26.86 8.68 -11.39
N ASN A 30 26.79 9.70 -12.25
CA ASN A 30 25.53 10.12 -12.85
C ASN A 30 24.98 9.05 -13.81
N ASP A 31 25.85 8.41 -14.61
CA ASP A 31 25.44 7.35 -15.55
C ASP A 31 24.84 6.15 -14.79
N TYR A 32 25.26 5.92 -13.53
CA TYR A 32 24.69 4.91 -12.65
C TYR A 32 23.24 5.26 -12.28
N PHE A 33 23.00 6.47 -11.78
CA PHE A 33 21.66 6.92 -11.42
C PHE A 33 20.72 6.96 -12.63
N ASP A 34 21.21 7.43 -13.77
CA ASP A 34 20.45 7.45 -15.03
C ASP A 34 20.06 6.04 -15.48
N GLN A 35 20.96 5.05 -15.33
CA GLN A 35 20.68 3.67 -15.69
C GLN A 35 19.58 3.05 -14.81
N ILE A 36 19.59 3.36 -13.51
CA ILE A 36 18.58 2.88 -12.56
C ILE A 36 17.20 3.43 -12.91
N GLU A 37 17.14 4.73 -13.15
CA GLU A 37 15.90 5.38 -13.55
C GLU A 37 15.38 4.82 -14.88
N ALA A 38 16.27 4.49 -15.81
CA ALA A 38 15.92 3.84 -17.07
C ALA A 38 15.39 2.40 -16.84
N ASP A 39 16.02 1.61 -15.98
CA ASP A 39 15.60 0.24 -15.68
C ASP A 39 14.21 0.21 -15.00
N VAL A 40 13.97 1.15 -14.07
CA VAL A 40 12.68 1.30 -13.39
C VAL A 40 11.58 1.68 -14.39
N LYS A 41 11.88 2.60 -15.33
CA LYS A 41 10.95 2.96 -16.42
C LYS A 41 10.65 1.78 -17.34
N GLU A 42 11.65 0.97 -17.67
CA GLU A 42 11.48 -0.20 -18.53
C GLU A 42 10.57 -1.25 -17.86
N LEU A 43 10.80 -1.53 -16.57
CA LEU A 43 9.93 -2.41 -15.78
C LEU A 43 8.50 -1.85 -15.66
N ALA A 44 8.37 -0.54 -15.42
CA ALA A 44 7.08 0.15 -15.35
C ALA A 44 6.28 0.01 -16.64
N SER A 45 6.93 0.31 -17.77
CA SER A 45 6.34 0.16 -19.10
C SER A 45 5.93 -1.30 -19.37
N LYS A 46 6.80 -2.26 -19.03
CA LYS A 46 6.51 -3.66 -19.30
C LYS A 46 5.32 -4.19 -18.51
N LEU A 47 5.17 -3.81 -17.24
CA LEU A 47 3.99 -4.23 -16.50
C LEU A 47 2.71 -3.56 -17.01
N GLY A 48 2.79 -2.28 -17.41
CA GLY A 48 1.67 -1.61 -18.06
C GLY A 48 1.18 -2.39 -19.29
N GLU A 49 2.11 -2.85 -20.13
CA GLU A 49 1.78 -3.76 -21.25
C GLU A 49 1.09 -5.06 -20.77
N ILE A 50 1.64 -5.72 -19.75
CA ILE A 50 1.11 -6.99 -19.19
C ILE A 50 -0.32 -6.83 -18.66
N PHE A 51 -0.64 -5.70 -18.02
CA PHE A 51 -1.95 -5.48 -17.40
C PHE A 51 -2.95 -4.76 -18.33
N SER A 52 -2.48 -4.06 -19.37
CA SER A 52 -3.34 -3.45 -20.40
C SER A 52 -3.98 -4.49 -21.33
N SER A 53 -3.35 -5.65 -21.50
CA SER A 53 -3.96 -6.79 -22.20
C SER A 53 -4.79 -7.61 -21.20
N PRO A 54 -6.10 -7.80 -21.41
CA PRO A 54 -6.84 -8.77 -20.62
C PRO A 54 -6.17 -10.13 -20.81
N CYS A 55 -5.93 -10.85 -19.72
CA CYS A 55 -5.74 -12.31 -19.77
C CYS A 55 -7.05 -12.90 -20.29
N GLY A 56 -7.26 -12.84 -21.60
CA GLY A 56 -8.25 -13.66 -22.27
C GLY A 56 -7.74 -15.10 -22.31
N ASN A 57 -8.11 -15.82 -23.37
CA ASN A 57 -7.59 -17.15 -23.65
C ASN A 57 -6.13 -17.14 -24.13
N ASP A 58 -5.27 -16.25 -23.61
CA ASP A 58 -3.86 -16.20 -23.97
C ASP A 58 -3.19 -17.47 -23.43
N PRO A 59 -2.74 -18.40 -24.30
CA PRO A 59 -2.08 -19.63 -23.86
C PRO A 59 -0.73 -19.39 -23.17
N SER A 60 -0.21 -18.16 -23.19
CA SER A 60 0.98 -17.75 -22.45
C SER A 60 0.71 -17.33 -21.00
N CYS A 61 -0.56 -17.07 -20.63
CA CYS A 61 -0.96 -16.91 -19.24
C CYS A 61 -1.17 -18.30 -18.65
N PRO A 62 -0.32 -18.79 -17.73
CA PRO A 62 -0.47 -20.14 -17.23
C PRO A 62 -1.76 -20.21 -16.40
N ASN A 63 -2.62 -21.19 -16.68
CA ASN A 63 -3.72 -21.49 -15.77
C ASN A 63 -3.16 -22.17 -14.51
N GLY A 64 -3.54 -21.69 -13.33
CA GLY A 64 -3.15 -22.30 -12.06
C GLY A 64 -1.69 -22.06 -11.66
N CYS A 65 -1.17 -20.83 -11.81
CA CYS A 65 0.13 -20.49 -11.23
C CYS A 65 0.05 -20.45 -9.70
N SER A 66 0.15 -21.62 -9.07
CA SER A 66 0.46 -21.70 -7.66
C SER A 66 1.98 -21.73 -7.51
N GLN A 67 2.60 -20.58 -7.25
CA GLN A 67 3.98 -20.57 -6.76
C GLN A 67 3.93 -20.55 -5.24
N SER A 68 4.55 -21.54 -4.61
CA SER A 68 4.67 -21.61 -3.16
C SER A 68 5.42 -20.38 -2.65
N MET A 69 4.80 -19.66 -1.73
CA MET A 69 5.37 -18.45 -1.13
C MET A 69 6.75 -18.74 -0.54
N CYS A 70 7.75 -17.93 -0.92
CA CYS A 70 9.10 -17.95 -0.33
C CYS A 70 9.87 -19.27 -0.33
N GLN A 71 9.43 -20.28 -1.09
CA GLN A 71 10.19 -21.52 -1.18
C GLN A 71 11.35 -21.38 -2.16
N GLN A 72 12.43 -22.12 -1.88
CA GLN A 72 13.55 -22.29 -2.78
C GLN A 72 13.04 -22.64 -4.18
N LEU A 73 13.45 -21.82 -5.15
CA LEU A 73 13.28 -22.08 -6.56
C LEU A 73 14.10 -23.33 -6.92
N ALA A 74 13.51 -24.50 -6.69
CA ALA A 74 13.96 -25.85 -7.03
C ALA A 74 15.39 -26.24 -6.61
N ASN A 75 15.53 -27.46 -6.07
CA ASN A 75 16.78 -28.09 -5.65
C ASN A 75 17.87 -28.27 -6.74
N ASN A 76 17.80 -27.60 -7.90
CA ASN A 76 18.70 -27.78 -9.05
C ASN A 76 18.95 -26.50 -9.88
N LEU A 77 18.58 -25.30 -9.42
CA LEU A 77 18.93 -24.08 -10.15
C LEU A 77 20.38 -23.62 -9.85
N PRO A 78 21.04 -22.93 -10.80
CA PRO A 78 22.31 -22.25 -10.52
C PRO A 78 22.14 -21.25 -9.37
N ILE A 79 22.84 -21.49 -8.26
CA ILE A 79 22.87 -20.62 -7.08
C ILE A 79 24.12 -19.75 -7.13
N SER A 80 23.94 -18.45 -6.91
CA SER A 80 25.01 -17.49 -6.65
C SER A 80 24.97 -17.07 -5.18
N TYR A 81 26.13 -16.79 -4.61
CA TYR A 81 26.26 -16.28 -3.24
C TYR A 81 26.69 -14.82 -3.29
N ILE A 82 25.97 -13.97 -2.56
CA ILE A 82 26.28 -12.54 -2.48
C ILE A 82 26.74 -12.23 -1.08
N ASN A 83 28.00 -11.86 -0.94
CA ASN A 83 28.58 -11.50 0.35
C ASN A 83 28.08 -10.12 0.78
N ILE A 84 27.42 -10.05 1.93
CA ILE A 84 26.98 -8.79 2.52
C ILE A 84 28.16 -8.13 3.24
N THR A 85 28.69 -7.05 2.71
CA THR A 85 29.65 -6.17 3.40
C THR A 85 28.96 -4.86 3.78
N SER A 86 28.74 -4.63 5.08
CA SER A 86 28.27 -3.32 5.55
C SER A 86 29.39 -2.28 5.40
N ALA A 87 29.09 -1.10 4.83
CA ALA A 87 30.06 -0.03 4.58
C ALA A 87 30.79 0.47 5.86
N SER A 88 30.24 0.24 7.05
CA SER A 88 30.83 0.59 8.34
C SER A 88 31.79 -0.46 8.92
N ASN A 89 31.84 -1.67 8.36
CA ASN A 89 32.63 -2.78 8.90
C ASN A 89 33.24 -3.64 7.79
N LEU A 90 34.10 -3.05 6.97
CA LEU A 90 34.96 -3.77 6.02
C LEU A 90 35.89 -4.83 6.66
N TYR A 91 35.92 -4.94 8.00
CA TYR A 91 36.79 -5.88 8.72
C TYR A 91 36.18 -6.61 9.92
N ASN A 92 34.93 -6.34 10.33
CA ASN A 92 34.34 -6.99 11.50
C ASN A 92 32.85 -7.28 11.28
N CYS A 93 32.53 -8.52 10.92
CA CYS A 93 31.19 -9.05 11.12
C CYS A 93 30.86 -8.96 12.61
N THR A 94 30.16 -7.92 13.04
CA THR A 94 29.85 -7.72 14.46
C THR A 94 28.88 -8.78 14.98
N ASP A 95 29.04 -9.13 16.26
CA ASP A 95 28.41 -10.24 17.01
C ASP A 95 26.88 -10.41 16.83
N GLN A 96 26.15 -9.36 16.45
CA GLN A 96 24.70 -9.44 16.23
C GLN A 96 24.31 -10.24 14.97
N LEU A 97 25.17 -10.30 13.95
CA LEU A 97 24.92 -11.09 12.73
C LEU A 97 25.31 -12.57 12.91
N GLN A 98 26.26 -12.87 13.80
CA GLN A 98 26.63 -14.25 14.16
C GLN A 98 25.53 -14.96 14.98
N ALA A 99 24.74 -14.22 15.76
CA ALA A 99 23.61 -14.79 16.51
C ALA A 99 22.51 -15.35 15.60
N LYS A 100 22.37 -14.84 14.36
CA LYS A 100 21.39 -15.32 13.37
C LYS A 100 21.89 -16.49 12.53
N PHE A 101 23.21 -16.67 12.40
CA PHE A 101 23.85 -17.75 11.63
C PHE A 101 25.08 -18.33 12.36
N PRO A 102 24.88 -19.16 13.41
CA PRO A 102 25.91 -19.48 14.41
C PRO A 102 27.04 -20.42 13.96
N THR A 103 27.10 -20.85 12.69
CA THR A 103 28.01 -21.93 12.26
C THR A 103 29.05 -21.53 11.20
N SER A 104 29.14 -20.27 10.78
CA SER A 104 30.17 -19.88 9.80
C SER A 104 30.84 -18.54 10.15
N ASN A 105 32.18 -18.54 10.18
CA ASN A 105 33.03 -17.34 10.27
C ASN A 105 33.03 -16.52 8.96
N VAL A 106 31.97 -16.61 8.16
CA VAL A 106 31.85 -15.98 6.84
C VAL A 106 30.84 -14.84 6.96
N CYS A 107 31.10 -13.71 6.30
CA CYS A 107 30.11 -12.64 6.16
C CYS A 107 28.75 -13.24 5.76
N PRO A 108 27.62 -12.69 6.26
CA PRO A 108 26.32 -13.18 5.83
C PRO A 108 26.26 -13.12 4.31
N SER A 109 26.02 -14.26 3.68
CA SER A 109 25.88 -14.36 2.23
C SER A 109 24.42 -14.69 1.92
N ILE A 110 23.85 -13.95 0.97
CA ILE A 110 22.50 -14.22 0.48
C ILE A 110 22.62 -15.22 -0.67
N GLN A 111 21.85 -16.30 -0.59
CA GLN A 111 21.68 -17.22 -1.71
C GLN A 111 20.65 -16.65 -2.68
N VAL A 112 21.05 -16.48 -3.93
CA VAL A 112 20.18 -15.99 -5.00
C VAL A 112 20.27 -16.87 -6.23
N THR A 113 19.22 -16.86 -7.05
CA THR A 113 19.23 -17.42 -8.40
C THR A 113 18.92 -16.34 -9.43
N ARG A 114 19.78 -16.23 -10.44
CA ARG A 114 19.55 -15.36 -11.60
C ARG A 114 18.69 -16.02 -12.68
N SER A 115 18.26 -17.26 -12.46
CA SER A 115 17.43 -17.98 -13.43
C SER A 115 15.99 -17.48 -13.38
N ASN A 116 15.44 -17.28 -12.19
CA ASN A 116 14.03 -16.97 -11.99
C ASN A 116 13.85 -15.91 -10.89
N SER A 117 12.70 -15.24 -10.87
CA SER A 117 12.27 -14.39 -9.76
C SER A 117 11.54 -15.19 -8.66
N SER A 118 11.57 -14.67 -7.42
CA SER A 118 10.76 -15.17 -6.30
C SER A 118 9.47 -14.38 -6.15
N VAL A 119 8.49 -14.96 -5.45
CA VAL A 119 7.16 -14.38 -5.25
C VAL A 119 6.78 -14.44 -3.78
N THR A 120 6.21 -13.34 -3.30
CA THR A 120 5.51 -13.26 -2.02
C THR A 120 4.12 -12.69 -2.27
N TYR A 121 3.11 -13.13 -1.52
CA TYR A 121 1.76 -12.60 -1.62
C TYR A 121 1.21 -12.37 -0.22
N PHE A 122 0.17 -11.56 -0.14
CA PHE A 122 -0.43 -11.25 1.14
C PHE A 122 -0.96 -12.55 1.78
N SER A 123 -0.63 -12.77 3.04
CA SER A 123 -1.22 -13.83 3.85
C SER A 123 -1.43 -13.30 5.26
N ASP A 124 -2.57 -13.60 5.89
CA ASP A 124 -2.86 -13.17 7.26
C ASP A 124 -2.08 -14.06 8.27
N GLY A 125 -0.75 -14.12 8.12
CA GLY A 125 0.14 -14.95 8.93
C GLY A 125 -0.02 -16.46 8.73
N GLY A 126 -0.83 -16.90 7.76
CA GLY A 126 -1.11 -18.31 7.47
C GLY A 126 -0.41 -18.84 6.22
N GLN A 127 -0.09 -20.14 6.21
CA GLN A 127 0.35 -20.86 5.00
C GLN A 127 -0.84 -21.12 4.05
N GLY A 128 -1.45 -20.05 3.55
CA GLY A 128 -2.58 -20.09 2.63
C GLY A 128 -2.15 -20.29 1.19
N GLN A 129 -3.00 -20.93 0.39
CA GLN A 129 -2.92 -20.80 -1.07
C GLN A 129 -3.27 -19.35 -1.45
N PRO A 130 -2.67 -18.79 -2.52
CA PRO A 130 -3.04 -17.47 -2.99
C PRO A 130 -4.53 -17.44 -3.37
N SER A 131 -5.20 -16.33 -3.11
CA SER A 131 -6.56 -16.05 -3.61
C SER A 131 -6.59 -16.00 -5.14
N ASP A 132 -7.78 -15.96 -5.74
CA ASP A 132 -7.92 -15.84 -7.21
C ASP A 132 -7.26 -14.57 -7.76
N VAL A 133 -7.34 -13.47 -6.99
CA VAL A 133 -6.74 -12.18 -7.36
C VAL A 133 -5.21 -12.27 -7.31
N GLU A 134 -4.67 -12.79 -6.20
CA GLU A 134 -3.22 -12.98 -6.04
C GLU A 134 -2.67 -13.95 -7.09
N SER A 135 -3.37 -15.06 -7.35
CA SER A 135 -3.00 -16.03 -8.39
C SER A 135 -2.90 -15.38 -9.78
N SER A 136 -3.82 -14.49 -10.11
CA SER A 136 -3.77 -13.71 -11.36
C SER A 136 -2.54 -12.81 -11.44
N SER A 137 -2.21 -12.09 -10.36
CA SER A 137 -1.00 -11.25 -10.29
C SER A 137 0.28 -12.07 -10.37
N ILE A 138 0.34 -13.22 -9.69
CA ILE A 138 1.46 -14.16 -9.73
C ILE A 138 1.71 -14.61 -11.18
N CYS A 139 0.66 -15.04 -11.88
CA CYS A 139 0.76 -15.48 -13.28
C CYS A 139 1.26 -14.36 -14.20
N ARG A 140 0.59 -13.20 -14.16
CA ARG A 140 0.91 -12.08 -15.06
C ARG A 140 2.35 -11.59 -14.88
N THR A 141 2.79 -11.46 -13.64
CA THR A 141 4.12 -10.95 -13.34
C THR A 141 5.25 -11.89 -13.74
N GLN A 142 5.01 -13.18 -14.02
CA GLN A 142 6.05 -14.09 -14.56
C GLN A 142 6.62 -13.59 -15.89
N LEU A 143 5.82 -12.87 -16.68
CA LEU A 143 6.24 -12.28 -17.95
C LEU A 143 7.32 -11.18 -17.79
N LEU A 144 7.63 -10.78 -16.56
CA LEU A 144 8.73 -9.87 -16.25
C LEU A 144 10.10 -10.54 -16.16
N ASP A 145 10.19 -11.88 -16.06
CA ASP A 145 11.47 -12.57 -15.82
C ASP A 145 12.52 -12.28 -16.89
N GLU A 146 12.11 -12.22 -18.17
CA GLU A 146 13.01 -11.83 -19.26
C GLU A 146 13.47 -10.37 -19.12
N THR A 147 12.56 -9.47 -18.71
CA THR A 147 12.90 -8.05 -18.51
C THR A 147 13.86 -7.89 -17.34
N PHE A 148 13.63 -8.59 -16.23
CA PHE A 148 14.53 -8.63 -15.08
C PHE A 148 15.94 -9.14 -15.45
N GLN A 149 16.03 -10.21 -16.23
CA GLN A 149 17.31 -10.72 -16.71
C GLN A 149 18.03 -9.71 -17.62
N ASN A 150 17.30 -9.07 -18.53
CA ASN A 150 17.86 -8.07 -19.43
C ASN A 150 18.40 -6.84 -18.70
N ILE A 151 17.61 -6.23 -17.80
CA ILE A 151 18.05 -5.04 -17.06
C ILE A 151 19.20 -5.36 -16.09
N SER A 152 19.13 -6.49 -15.37
CA SER A 152 20.19 -6.90 -14.45
C SER A 152 21.50 -7.24 -15.17
N GLY A 153 21.43 -7.61 -16.45
CA GLY A 153 22.59 -7.84 -17.31
C GLY A 153 23.29 -6.56 -17.79
N LYS A 154 22.65 -5.39 -17.68
CA LYS A 154 23.26 -4.09 -18.06
C LYS A 154 24.31 -3.63 -17.06
N VAL A 155 24.27 -4.16 -15.84
CA VAL A 155 25.07 -3.72 -14.70
C VAL A 155 25.93 -4.85 -14.15
N ASN A 156 27.16 -4.52 -13.74
CA ASN A 156 28.12 -5.48 -13.19
C ASN A 156 28.08 -5.60 -11.66
N TYR A 157 27.08 -4.99 -11.01
CA TYR A 157 26.89 -5.01 -9.56
C TYR A 157 25.56 -5.66 -9.21
N TYR A 158 25.43 -6.06 -7.95
CA TYR A 158 24.18 -6.65 -7.47
C TYR A 158 23.12 -5.57 -7.25
N MET A 159 21.91 -5.85 -7.73
CA MET A 159 20.72 -5.08 -7.48
C MET A 159 19.56 -6.04 -7.29
N ASP A 160 18.64 -5.66 -6.40
CA ASP A 160 17.34 -6.29 -6.34
C ASP A 160 16.29 -5.42 -7.00
N TYR A 161 15.55 -6.02 -7.92
CA TYR A 161 14.40 -5.45 -8.59
C TYR A 161 13.14 -6.13 -8.06
N TYR A 162 12.12 -5.36 -7.64
CA TYR A 162 10.84 -5.92 -7.20
C TYR A 162 9.69 -5.19 -7.84
N VAL A 163 8.63 -5.90 -8.19
CA VAL A 163 7.31 -5.34 -8.55
C VAL A 163 6.34 -5.70 -7.45
N GLY A 164 5.57 -4.72 -6.94
CA GLY A 164 4.46 -4.95 -6.02
C GLY A 164 3.14 -4.56 -6.67
N THR A 165 2.13 -5.42 -6.59
CA THR A 165 0.78 -5.21 -7.14
C THR A 165 -0.21 -4.80 -6.07
N ILE A 166 -1.39 -4.34 -6.50
CA ILE A 166 -2.43 -3.75 -5.64
C ILE A 166 -3.11 -4.75 -4.68
N ASP A 167 -2.93 -6.04 -4.91
CA ASP A 167 -3.35 -7.13 -4.02
C ASP A 167 -2.27 -7.48 -2.97
N GLY A 168 -1.12 -6.81 -2.97
CA GLY A 168 -0.02 -7.10 -2.05
C GLY A 168 0.94 -8.18 -2.55
N THR A 169 0.71 -8.76 -3.74
CA THR A 169 1.69 -9.65 -4.38
C THR A 169 2.95 -8.88 -4.74
N ARG A 170 4.10 -9.48 -4.49
CA ARG A 170 5.40 -9.00 -4.93
C ARG A 170 6.13 -10.06 -5.71
N ARG A 171 6.74 -9.66 -6.82
CA ARG A 171 7.74 -10.44 -7.55
C ARG A 171 9.11 -9.80 -7.39
N ALA A 172 10.12 -10.62 -7.19
CA ALA A 172 11.46 -10.22 -6.77
C ALA A 172 12.55 -10.88 -7.61
N TYR A 173 13.47 -10.11 -8.17
CA TYR A 173 14.61 -10.61 -8.92
C TYR A 173 15.93 -9.98 -8.46
N PRO A 174 17.03 -10.74 -8.36
CA PRO A 174 17.09 -12.20 -8.55
C PRO A 174 16.31 -12.94 -7.47
N GLY A 175 15.78 -14.12 -7.83
CA GLY A 175 14.98 -14.90 -6.90
C GLY A 175 15.82 -15.35 -5.71
N ARG A 176 15.25 -15.26 -4.51
CA ARG A 176 15.89 -15.73 -3.27
C ARG A 176 14.89 -16.42 -2.36
N GLU A 177 15.42 -17.25 -1.48
CA GLU A 177 14.67 -17.78 -0.34
C GLU A 177 14.53 -16.70 0.72
N GLU A 178 13.36 -16.63 1.35
CA GLU A 178 13.08 -15.67 2.42
C GLU A 178 12.77 -16.40 3.71
N GLU A 179 13.16 -15.80 4.83
CA GLU A 179 12.83 -16.32 6.15
C GLU A 179 11.30 -16.43 6.28
N GLN A 180 10.81 -17.63 6.58
CA GLN A 180 9.39 -17.99 6.53
C GLN A 180 8.49 -17.01 7.30
N ASP A 181 8.92 -16.57 8.49
CA ASP A 181 8.15 -15.63 9.31
C ASP A 181 8.07 -14.23 8.69
N SER A 182 9.18 -13.74 8.13
CA SER A 182 9.22 -12.42 7.47
C SER A 182 8.45 -12.42 6.15
N CYS A 183 8.40 -13.58 5.50
CA CYS A 183 7.66 -13.84 4.29
C CYS A 183 6.14 -13.83 4.50
N LEU A 184 5.66 -14.56 5.52
CA LEU A 184 4.23 -14.75 5.79
C LEU A 184 3.52 -13.43 6.12
N VAL A 185 4.24 -12.46 6.67
CA VAL A 185 3.69 -11.14 7.03
C VAL A 185 4.05 -10.06 6.00
N TYR A 186 4.58 -10.45 4.83
CA TYR A 186 4.98 -9.50 3.82
C TYR A 186 3.77 -8.91 3.09
N ASP A 187 3.67 -7.58 3.11
CA ASP A 187 2.79 -6.83 2.23
C ASP A 187 3.58 -5.70 1.57
N SER A 188 3.54 -5.61 0.24
CA SER A 188 4.17 -4.50 -0.50
C SER A 188 3.55 -3.15 -0.14
N ARG A 189 2.23 -3.10 0.11
CA ARG A 189 1.45 -1.87 0.25
C ARG A 189 1.71 -1.12 1.55
N ILE A 190 2.37 -1.72 2.52
CA ILE A 190 2.79 -1.03 3.75
C ILE A 190 4.25 -0.57 3.69
N ARG A 191 4.98 -0.91 2.62
CA ARG A 191 6.40 -0.57 2.51
C ARG A 191 6.57 0.90 2.11
N PRO A 192 7.57 1.60 2.67
CA PRO A 192 7.84 3.00 2.34
C PRO A 192 7.90 3.25 0.84
N TRP A 193 8.44 2.28 0.11
CA TRP A 193 8.63 2.39 -1.30
C TRP A 193 7.37 2.28 -2.16
N TYR A 194 6.43 1.45 -1.74
CA TYR A 194 5.16 1.30 -2.45
C TYR A 194 4.35 2.56 -2.20
N ASN A 195 4.28 2.96 -0.93
CA ASN A 195 3.54 4.13 -0.52
C ASN A 195 4.13 5.40 -1.10
N GLY A 196 5.45 5.59 -1.10
CA GLY A 196 6.07 6.76 -1.72
C GLY A 196 5.89 6.81 -3.25
N ALA A 197 5.72 5.67 -3.93
CA ALA A 197 5.47 5.62 -5.38
C ALA A 197 4.03 5.98 -5.77
N ILE A 198 3.07 5.82 -4.85
CA ILE A 198 1.65 6.13 -5.10
C ILE A 198 1.18 7.35 -4.36
N THR A 199 1.89 7.80 -3.34
CA THR A 199 1.44 8.87 -2.47
C THR A 199 2.03 10.19 -2.91
N TYR A 200 1.15 11.14 -3.13
CA TYR A 200 1.46 12.56 -3.19
C TYR A 200 1.07 13.22 -1.85
N PRO A 201 1.56 14.42 -1.47
CA PRO A 201 1.06 15.11 -0.29
C PRO A 201 -0.47 15.03 -0.21
N ASN A 202 -0.91 14.40 0.87
CA ASN A 202 -2.28 13.99 1.08
C ASN A 202 -2.70 14.35 2.50
N HIS A 203 -3.89 14.93 2.62
CA HIS A 203 -4.62 15.09 3.85
C HIS A 203 -5.73 14.03 3.85
N LEU A 204 -5.48 12.94 4.57
CA LEU A 204 -6.40 11.83 4.72
C LEU A 204 -7.24 12.00 5.98
N VAL A 205 -8.56 11.92 5.85
CA VAL A 205 -9.47 11.72 6.98
C VAL A 205 -10.13 10.36 6.86
N ILE A 206 -9.89 9.51 7.87
CA ILE A 206 -10.59 8.23 8.01
C ILE A 206 -11.84 8.48 8.85
N LEU A 207 -13.01 8.32 8.27
CA LEU A 207 -14.30 8.55 8.92
C LEU A 207 -14.99 7.21 9.14
N VAL A 208 -15.30 6.88 10.40
CA VAL A 208 -15.83 5.58 10.80
C VAL A 208 -17.22 5.74 11.40
N ASP A 209 -18.20 5.06 10.82
CA ASP A 209 -19.54 4.94 11.41
C ASP A 209 -19.47 4.03 12.64
N ASN A 210 -20.09 4.47 13.73
CA ASN A 210 -20.24 3.73 14.97
C ASN A 210 -21.70 3.63 15.44
N GLY A 211 -22.65 3.91 14.54
CA GLY A 211 -24.08 3.83 14.81
C GLY A 211 -24.54 2.45 15.25
N HIS A 212 -25.80 2.35 15.71
CA HIS A 212 -26.33 1.12 16.28
C HIS A 212 -26.18 -0.11 15.36
N SER A 213 -26.46 0.03 14.07
CA SER A 213 -26.37 -1.04 13.07
C SER A 213 -24.94 -1.52 12.80
N MET A 214 -23.91 -0.77 13.21
CA MET A 214 -22.52 -1.21 13.15
C MET A 214 -22.20 -2.30 14.20
N ALA A 215 -23.09 -2.51 15.18
CA ALA A 215 -23.03 -3.63 16.13
C ALA A 215 -23.47 -4.96 15.54
N ASP A 216 -24.16 -4.94 14.39
CA ASP A 216 -24.59 -6.15 13.73
C ASP A 216 -23.38 -6.96 13.22
N THR A 217 -23.54 -8.27 13.16
CA THR A 217 -22.53 -9.16 12.58
C THR A 217 -22.54 -9.03 11.07
N LEU A 218 -21.36 -8.95 10.47
CA LEU A 218 -21.24 -9.00 9.02
C LEU A 218 -21.60 -10.41 8.53
N LEU A 219 -22.67 -10.52 7.72
CA LEU A 219 -23.16 -11.80 7.22
C LEU A 219 -22.31 -12.22 6.02
N SER A 220 -21.23 -12.96 6.26
CA SER A 220 -20.53 -13.66 5.18
C SER A 220 -20.29 -15.13 5.44
N THR A 221 -20.22 -15.83 4.33
CA THR A 221 -20.12 -17.26 4.22
C THR A 221 -18.78 -17.77 4.74
N GLY A 222 -18.73 -18.08 6.04
CA GLY A 222 -17.73 -18.96 6.61
C GLY A 222 -16.72 -18.29 7.53
N ALA A 223 -16.89 -18.57 8.83
CA ALA A 223 -15.85 -18.70 9.85
C ALA A 223 -15.51 -17.54 10.80
N LEU A 224 -15.91 -16.28 10.60
CA LEU A 224 -15.76 -15.23 11.63
C LEU A 224 -16.99 -14.32 11.68
N SER A 225 -17.69 -14.29 12.83
CA SER A 225 -18.83 -13.41 13.08
C SER A 225 -18.36 -12.08 13.67
N ASP A 226 -17.52 -11.35 12.94
CA ASP A 226 -17.07 -10.03 13.36
C ASP A 226 -18.21 -9.02 13.21
N THR A 227 -18.27 -8.05 14.13
CA THR A 227 -19.20 -6.91 14.00
C THR A 227 -18.74 -6.02 12.85
N LYS A 228 -19.67 -5.32 12.19
CA LYS A 228 -19.32 -4.36 11.12
C LYS A 228 -18.37 -3.27 11.62
N LEU A 229 -18.51 -2.82 12.87
CA LEU A 229 -17.55 -1.89 13.49
C LEU A 229 -16.14 -2.49 13.59
N LEU A 230 -16.01 -3.76 13.99
CA LEU A 230 -14.70 -4.41 14.07
C LEU A 230 -14.04 -4.49 12.69
N VAL A 231 -14.81 -4.79 11.64
CA VAL A 231 -14.33 -4.78 10.26
C VAL A 231 -13.89 -3.38 9.83
N ALA A 232 -14.68 -2.35 10.16
CA ALA A 232 -14.32 -0.95 9.92
C ALA A 232 -13.03 -0.54 10.62
N GLN A 233 -12.83 -0.98 11.87
CA GLN A 233 -11.60 -0.75 12.63
C GLN A 233 -10.41 -1.44 11.96
N THR A 234 -10.55 -2.71 11.56
CA THR A 234 -9.50 -3.46 10.86
C THR A 234 -9.09 -2.78 9.55
N LEU A 235 -10.06 -2.35 8.73
CA LEU A 235 -9.78 -1.62 7.49
C LEU A 235 -9.14 -0.25 7.76
N SER A 236 -9.60 0.46 8.79
CA SER A 236 -9.01 1.74 9.21
C SER A 236 -7.55 1.59 9.67
N LEU A 237 -7.25 0.54 10.44
CA LEU A 237 -5.89 0.23 10.89
C LEU A 237 -4.99 -0.16 9.72
N ALA A 238 -5.51 -0.99 8.81
CA ALA A 238 -4.80 -1.36 7.59
C ALA A 238 -4.48 -0.10 6.77
N LEU A 239 -5.46 0.77 6.49
CA LEU A 239 -5.25 2.03 5.77
C LEU A 239 -4.22 2.92 6.47
N LEU A 240 -4.32 3.08 7.79
CA LEU A 240 -3.38 3.87 8.59
C LEU A 240 -1.93 3.39 8.42
N SER A 241 -1.71 2.08 8.28
CA SER A 241 -0.38 1.49 8.06
C SER A 241 0.26 1.86 6.71
N THR A 242 -0.54 2.34 5.74
CA THR A 242 -0.08 2.75 4.40
C THR A 242 0.30 4.23 4.28
N THR A 243 0.08 5.02 5.34
CA THR A 243 0.34 6.46 5.31
C THR A 243 1.82 6.78 5.03
N TYR A 244 2.12 7.73 4.17
CA TYR A 244 3.51 8.08 3.87
C TYR A 244 3.95 9.37 4.59
N GLU A 245 5.27 9.59 4.65
CA GLU A 245 5.85 10.78 5.28
C GLU A 245 5.25 12.08 4.73
N ASN A 246 5.14 13.10 5.59
CA ASN A 246 4.57 14.42 5.29
C ASN A 246 3.08 14.44 4.91
N ASN A 247 2.38 13.30 4.97
CA ASN A 247 0.92 13.28 4.88
C ASN A 247 0.33 13.83 6.18
N TYR A 248 -0.82 14.51 6.07
CA TYR A 248 -1.65 14.84 7.22
C TYR A 248 -2.73 13.77 7.37
N ILE A 249 -2.96 13.33 8.60
CA ILE A 249 -3.99 12.34 8.87
C ILE A 249 -4.86 12.75 10.06
N ASN A 250 -6.15 12.43 9.96
CA ASN A 250 -7.05 12.35 11.10
C ASN A 250 -7.95 11.12 11.02
N VAL A 251 -8.49 10.74 12.17
CA VAL A 251 -9.50 9.68 12.27
C VAL A 251 -10.65 10.23 13.10
N PHE A 252 -11.88 10.11 12.61
CA PHE A 252 -13.08 10.49 13.35
C PHE A 252 -14.10 9.36 13.34
N SER A 253 -14.86 9.27 14.42
CA SER A 253 -16.09 8.48 14.47
C SER A 253 -17.34 9.34 14.50
N PHE A 254 -18.42 8.83 13.90
CA PHE A 254 -19.75 9.43 13.92
C PHE A 254 -20.82 8.34 14.06
N GLY A 255 -22.00 8.66 14.58
CA GLY A 255 -23.09 7.67 14.69
C GLY A 255 -24.03 7.83 15.89
N GLY A 256 -23.77 8.79 16.80
CA GLY A 256 -24.61 9.00 17.99
C GLY A 256 -24.50 10.38 18.63
N ALA A 257 -24.84 10.46 19.93
CA ALA A 257 -24.95 11.72 20.69
C ALA A 257 -23.61 12.41 21.00
N GLN A 258 -22.49 11.69 20.83
CA GLN A 258 -21.13 12.20 21.00
C GLN A 258 -20.31 11.81 19.77
N ASN A 259 -20.23 12.73 18.81
CA ASN A 259 -19.32 12.61 17.67
C ASN A 259 -17.93 13.06 18.09
N ASP A 260 -16.91 12.56 17.39
CA ASP A 260 -15.56 13.07 17.60
C ASP A 260 -15.48 14.57 17.30
N ILE A 261 -14.71 15.26 18.13
CA ILE A 261 -14.41 16.68 17.97
C ILE A 261 -13.04 16.81 17.32
N TYR A 262 -12.91 17.78 16.41
CA TYR A 262 -11.63 18.12 15.84
C TYR A 262 -10.70 18.68 16.92
N THR A 263 -9.50 18.11 17.04
CA THR A 263 -8.45 18.64 17.92
C THR A 263 -7.30 19.19 17.08
N GLN A 264 -6.66 18.33 16.32
CA GLN A 264 -5.63 18.66 15.33
C GLN A 264 -5.46 17.48 14.36
N SER A 265 -5.02 17.75 13.14
CA SER A 265 -4.47 16.71 12.27
C SER A 265 -3.01 16.43 12.60
N LEU A 266 -2.60 15.17 12.51
CA LEU A 266 -1.23 14.75 12.78
C LEU A 266 -0.46 14.63 11.46
N GLN A 267 0.73 15.21 11.41
CA GLN A 267 1.65 14.99 10.30
C GLN A 267 2.36 13.65 10.50
N VAL A 268 2.38 12.81 9.47
CA VAL A 268 3.10 11.54 9.49
C VAL A 268 4.60 11.83 9.42
N MET A 269 5.30 11.55 10.51
CA MET A 269 6.75 11.70 10.59
C MET A 269 7.44 10.41 10.13
N ALA A 270 8.73 10.49 9.80
CA ALA A 270 9.54 9.34 9.36
C ALA A 270 9.56 8.16 10.37
N ASN A 271 9.45 8.46 11.67
CA ASN A 271 9.39 7.44 12.72
C ASN A 271 7.97 6.89 12.98
N HIS A 272 6.96 7.44 12.29
CA HIS A 272 5.55 7.06 12.38
C HIS A 272 4.95 7.03 13.81
N THR A 273 5.48 7.82 14.74
CA THR A 273 5.04 7.81 16.15
C THR A 273 3.55 8.17 16.28
N GLU A 274 3.05 9.03 15.40
CA GLU A 274 1.68 9.53 15.37
C GLU A 274 0.67 8.40 15.11
N ARG A 275 1.09 7.35 14.39
CA ARG A 275 0.22 6.20 14.10
C ARG A 275 -0.24 5.52 15.37
N ALA A 276 0.61 5.38 16.40
CA ALA A 276 0.23 4.72 17.65
C ALA A 276 -0.94 5.44 18.37
N THR A 277 -0.93 6.78 18.33
CA THR A 277 -2.04 7.60 18.87
C THR A 277 -3.33 7.37 18.09
N LEU A 278 -3.26 7.37 16.76
CA LEU A 278 -4.43 7.17 15.90
C LEU A 278 -4.95 5.73 15.93
N MET A 279 -4.07 4.74 16.03
CA MET A 279 -4.43 3.34 16.25
C MET A 279 -5.20 3.18 17.56
N SER A 280 -4.71 3.78 18.64
CA SER A 280 -5.40 3.76 19.94
C SER A 280 -6.77 4.43 19.85
N LYS A 281 -6.89 5.52 19.07
CA LYS A 281 -8.18 6.19 18.81
C LYS A 281 -9.15 5.27 18.05
N ILE A 282 -8.71 4.65 16.95
CA ILE A 282 -9.53 3.70 16.17
C ILE A 282 -10.06 2.56 17.06
N LEU A 283 -9.17 1.96 17.86
CA LEU A 283 -9.51 0.86 18.77
C LEU A 283 -10.44 1.29 19.92
N SER A 284 -10.49 2.59 20.25
CA SER A 284 -11.40 3.12 21.26
C SER A 284 -12.82 3.35 20.75
N PHE A 285 -13.05 3.26 19.44
CA PHE A 285 -14.39 3.38 18.88
C PHE A 285 -15.26 2.22 19.38
N THR A 286 -16.45 2.58 19.85
CA THR A 286 -17.43 1.64 20.39
C THR A 286 -18.79 1.93 19.77
N ASN A 287 -19.58 0.88 19.57
CA ASN A 287 -20.93 1.02 19.06
C ASN A 287 -21.78 1.85 20.02
N GLN A 288 -22.68 2.64 19.45
CA GLN A 288 -23.66 3.37 20.25
C GLN A 288 -24.61 2.41 20.98
N THR A 289 -24.93 2.75 22.22
CA THR A 289 -25.91 2.03 23.06
C THR A 289 -27.36 2.43 22.78
N SER A 290 -27.55 3.51 22.00
CA SER A 290 -28.86 3.92 21.50
C SER A 290 -29.41 2.87 20.52
N LEU A 291 -30.73 2.62 20.55
CA LEU A 291 -31.41 1.74 19.60
C LEU A 291 -31.62 2.38 18.21
N LEU A 292 -31.16 3.62 18.01
CA LEU A 292 -31.33 4.34 16.76
C LEU A 292 -30.07 4.20 15.91
N ASN A 293 -30.27 3.86 14.63
CA ASN A 293 -29.24 3.92 13.60
C ASN A 293 -28.72 5.36 13.46
N THR A 294 -27.59 5.50 12.76
CA THR A 294 -26.95 6.80 12.51
C THR A 294 -27.95 7.76 11.87
N ASP A 295 -28.25 8.85 12.57
CA ASP A 295 -29.12 9.89 12.05
C ASP A 295 -28.35 10.86 11.14
N VAL A 296 -29.10 11.64 10.37
CA VAL A 296 -28.53 12.62 9.43
C VAL A 296 -27.71 13.69 10.18
N THR A 297 -28.10 14.05 11.40
CA THR A 297 -27.40 15.05 12.21
C THR A 297 -25.99 14.57 12.56
N ALA A 298 -25.84 13.30 12.96
CA ALA A 298 -24.57 12.70 13.28
C ALA A 298 -23.66 12.61 12.04
N PHE A 299 -24.22 12.22 10.88
CA PHE A 299 -23.47 12.20 9.63
C PHE A 299 -22.97 13.59 9.22
N VAL A 300 -23.86 14.60 9.24
CA VAL A 300 -23.48 16.00 8.97
C VAL A 300 -22.45 16.51 9.97
N THR A 301 -22.54 16.12 11.24
CA THR A 301 -21.53 16.49 12.25
C THR A 301 -20.17 15.87 11.92
N GLY A 302 -20.11 14.58 11.54
CA GLY A 302 -18.88 13.93 11.12
C GLY A 302 -18.24 14.60 9.90
N LEU A 303 -19.05 14.99 8.91
CA LEU A 303 -18.59 15.74 7.74
C LEU A 303 -18.12 17.16 8.10
N ASN A 304 -18.80 17.84 9.02
CA ASN A 304 -18.37 19.16 9.52
C ASN A 304 -17.03 19.07 10.27
N THR A 305 -16.85 18.08 11.13
CA THR A 305 -15.56 17.83 11.81
C THR A 305 -14.45 17.57 10.79
N THR A 306 -14.77 16.86 9.71
CA THR A 306 -13.85 16.62 8.60
C THR A 306 -13.51 17.90 7.82
N LEU A 307 -14.50 18.75 7.54
CA LEU A 307 -14.30 20.06 6.91
C LEU A 307 -13.40 20.96 7.77
N GLN A 308 -13.58 20.94 9.10
CA GLN A 308 -12.72 21.67 10.03
C GLN A 308 -11.26 21.21 9.92
N ALA A 309 -11.02 19.89 9.86
CA ALA A 309 -9.68 19.36 9.67
C ALA A 309 -9.03 19.88 8.37
N PHE A 310 -9.77 19.87 7.25
CA PHE A 310 -9.27 20.35 5.96
C PHE A 310 -9.15 21.86 5.82
N SER A 311 -9.74 22.61 6.76
CA SER A 311 -9.73 24.07 6.80
C SER A 311 -8.77 24.61 7.87
N ASP A 312 -8.03 23.74 8.54
CA ASP A 312 -7.09 24.14 9.59
C ASP A 312 -5.88 24.87 9.00
N SER A 313 -5.96 26.21 9.03
CA SER A 313 -4.90 27.10 8.58
C SER A 313 -3.61 27.03 9.41
N THR A 314 -3.61 26.33 10.55
CA THR A 314 -2.41 26.19 11.40
C THR A 314 -1.47 25.09 10.92
N LEU A 315 -1.91 24.21 10.02
CA LEU A 315 -1.07 23.16 9.47
C LEU A 315 0.04 23.78 8.61
N PRO A 316 1.31 23.36 8.79
CA PRO A 316 2.36 23.66 7.83
C PRO A 316 1.89 23.22 6.44
N ASN A 317 1.91 24.13 5.47
CA ASN A 317 1.41 23.87 4.11
C ASN A 317 -0.13 23.78 3.95
N ALA A 318 -0.92 24.30 4.89
CA ALA A 318 -2.38 24.43 4.72
C ALA A 318 -2.81 25.17 3.43
N ASN A 319 -1.92 26.00 2.87
CA ASN A 319 -2.10 26.74 1.63
C ASN A 319 -1.44 26.10 0.40
N ASP A 320 -0.80 24.93 0.52
CA ASP A 320 -0.25 24.24 -0.64
C ASP A 320 -1.41 23.73 -1.50
N TYR A 321 -1.55 24.32 -2.69
CA TYR A 321 -2.52 23.93 -3.74
C TYR A 321 -2.36 22.46 -4.18
N ASN A 322 -1.30 21.82 -3.73
CA ASN A 322 -0.90 20.47 -4.05
C ASN A 322 -1.36 19.45 -2.98
N LEU A 323 -1.86 19.87 -1.82
CA LEU A 323 -2.32 18.92 -0.82
C LEU A 323 -3.68 18.32 -1.24
N THR A 324 -3.69 17.06 -1.67
CA THR A 324 -4.94 16.36 -1.98
C THR A 324 -5.74 16.11 -0.70
N LYS A 325 -7.06 16.31 -0.73
CA LYS A 325 -7.93 16.12 0.44
C LYS A 325 -8.84 14.94 0.20
N ASN A 326 -8.69 13.89 1.00
CA ASN A 326 -9.36 12.63 0.79
C ASN A 326 -10.07 12.17 2.06
N ILE A 327 -11.35 11.82 1.92
CA ILE A 327 -12.13 11.15 2.96
C ILE A 327 -12.24 9.68 2.59
N VAL A 328 -11.86 8.79 3.49
CA VAL A 328 -12.21 7.37 3.42
C VAL A 328 -13.26 7.08 4.49
N LEU A 329 -14.48 6.81 4.04
CA LEU A 329 -15.64 6.53 4.88
C LEU A 329 -15.90 5.02 4.97
N PHE A 330 -16.01 4.54 6.20
CA PHE A 330 -16.39 3.18 6.56
C PHE A 330 -17.76 3.20 7.27
N THR A 331 -18.79 2.59 6.68
CA THR A 331 -20.18 2.62 7.18
C THR A 331 -20.96 1.40 6.71
N ASP A 332 -22.00 0.96 7.41
CA ASP A 332 -22.87 -0.10 6.89
C ASP A 332 -23.97 0.39 5.94
N GLY A 333 -24.04 1.70 5.69
CA GLY A 333 -25.01 2.33 4.79
C GLY A 333 -26.42 2.44 5.37
N SER A 334 -26.63 2.00 6.62
CA SER A 334 -27.92 1.98 7.28
C SER A 334 -28.15 3.26 8.08
N PHE A 335 -28.66 4.30 7.42
CA PHE A 335 -29.04 5.54 8.10
C PHE A 335 -30.49 5.50 8.59
N ALA A 336 -30.80 6.30 9.63
CA ALA A 336 -32.16 6.39 10.16
C ALA A 336 -33.20 6.89 9.14
N ASN A 337 -32.76 7.69 8.16
CA ASN A 337 -33.55 8.13 7.01
C ASN A 337 -33.00 7.46 5.74
N SER A 338 -33.88 6.87 4.92
CA SER A 338 -33.49 6.05 3.76
C SER A 338 -32.74 6.83 2.66
N ASP A 339 -32.97 8.14 2.53
CA ASP A 339 -32.30 9.00 1.56
C ASP A 339 -31.58 10.16 2.26
N ILE A 340 -30.34 9.92 2.71
CA ILE A 340 -29.50 10.96 3.34
C ILE A 340 -29.31 12.20 2.47
N LEU A 341 -29.45 12.06 1.14
CA LEU A 341 -29.30 13.14 0.18
C LEU A 341 -30.53 14.04 0.05
N ASP A 342 -31.68 13.65 0.59
CA ASP A 342 -32.87 14.51 0.62
C ASP A 342 -32.76 15.58 1.71
N ASP A 343 -31.82 15.43 2.65
CA ASP A 343 -31.60 16.43 3.69
C ASP A 343 -30.80 17.64 3.15
N PRO A 344 -31.35 18.87 3.25
CA PRO A 344 -30.66 20.08 2.82
C PRO A 344 -29.31 20.31 3.50
N SER A 345 -29.16 19.86 4.74
CA SER A 345 -27.93 20.03 5.55
C SER A 345 -26.79 19.17 5.01
N VAL A 346 -27.10 17.97 4.52
CA VAL A 346 -26.13 17.13 3.81
C VAL A 346 -25.70 17.81 2.53
N ASN A 347 -26.63 18.28 1.70
CA ASN A 347 -26.27 18.96 0.46
C ASN A 347 -25.42 20.23 0.69
N ALA A 348 -25.68 20.98 1.76
CA ALA A 348 -24.89 22.15 2.13
C ALA A 348 -23.44 21.79 2.46
N ILE A 349 -23.21 20.82 3.36
CA ILE A 349 -21.84 20.43 3.73
C ILE A 349 -21.07 19.80 2.57
N ILE A 350 -21.76 19.06 1.69
CA ILE A 350 -21.15 18.51 0.48
C ILE A 350 -20.71 19.62 -0.48
N ALA A 351 -21.52 20.67 -0.66
CA ALA A 351 -21.13 21.80 -1.48
C ALA A 351 -19.87 22.51 -0.93
N GLU A 352 -19.72 22.60 0.40
CA GLU A 352 -18.53 23.16 1.04
C GLU A 352 -17.29 22.27 0.81
N LEU A 353 -17.43 20.95 0.99
CA LEU A 353 -16.35 19.99 0.73
C LEU A 353 -15.93 19.98 -0.75
N GLN A 354 -16.89 20.10 -1.67
CA GLN A 354 -16.62 20.22 -3.11
C GLN A 354 -15.88 21.53 -3.45
N ALA A 355 -16.25 22.64 -2.81
CA ALA A 355 -15.61 23.94 -3.04
C ALA A 355 -14.11 23.94 -2.67
N ILE A 356 -13.69 23.03 -1.79
CA ILE A 356 -12.28 22.82 -1.42
C ILE A 356 -11.66 21.56 -2.05
N ASN A 357 -12.27 21.00 -3.10
CA ASN A 357 -11.79 19.84 -3.87
C ASN A 357 -11.53 18.57 -3.05
N VAL A 358 -12.43 18.24 -2.11
CA VAL A 358 -12.35 17.00 -1.34
C VAL A 358 -12.89 15.81 -2.15
N ASN A 359 -12.15 14.70 -2.12
CA ASN A 359 -12.60 13.42 -2.68
C ASN A 359 -13.19 12.52 -1.59
N LEU A 360 -14.17 11.69 -1.96
CA LEU A 360 -14.84 10.77 -1.02
C LEU A 360 -14.85 9.32 -1.51
N PHE A 361 -14.19 8.44 -0.77
CA PHE A 361 -14.18 7.01 -0.99
C PHE A 361 -15.03 6.35 0.09
N VAL A 362 -16.03 5.56 -0.30
CA VAL A 362 -16.96 4.90 0.62
C VAL A 362 -16.82 3.40 0.50
N TYR A 363 -16.64 2.75 1.64
CA TYR A 363 -16.62 1.30 1.79
C TYR A 363 -17.79 0.92 2.69
N SER A 364 -18.73 0.13 2.16
CA SER A 364 -19.98 -0.14 2.86
C SER A 364 -20.48 -1.58 2.82
N ASP A 365 -21.28 -1.97 3.81
CA ASP A 365 -21.89 -3.30 3.89
C ASP A 365 -23.07 -3.43 2.91
N ASN A 366 -23.93 -2.42 2.89
CA ASN A 366 -25.19 -2.46 2.15
C ASN A 366 -25.19 -1.42 1.04
N SER A 367 -25.63 -1.83 -0.15
CA SER A 367 -25.81 -0.94 -1.28
C SER A 367 -26.72 0.24 -0.93
N SER A 368 -26.17 1.45 -0.98
CA SER A 368 -26.89 2.70 -0.72
C SER A 368 -26.84 3.62 -1.94
N THR A 369 -27.97 3.80 -2.62
CA THR A 369 -28.07 4.71 -3.78
C THR A 369 -27.72 6.15 -3.42
N GLY A 370 -28.03 6.58 -2.19
CA GLY A 370 -27.63 7.88 -1.65
C GLY A 370 -26.12 8.03 -1.57
N LEU A 371 -25.42 7.07 -0.95
CA LEU A 371 -23.95 7.10 -0.85
C LEU A 371 -23.26 6.96 -2.22
N GLN A 372 -23.81 6.16 -3.13
CA GLN A 372 -23.32 6.05 -4.52
C GLN A 372 -23.46 7.39 -5.27
N THR A 373 -24.60 8.05 -5.13
CA THR A 373 -24.82 9.37 -5.73
C THR A 373 -23.90 10.43 -5.11
N LEU A 374 -23.64 10.32 -3.80
CA LEU A 374 -22.76 11.21 -3.08
C LEU A 374 -21.31 11.09 -3.55
N THR A 375 -20.77 9.87 -3.59
CA THR A 375 -19.39 9.60 -4.05
C THR A 375 -19.18 10.05 -5.49
N ALA A 376 -20.17 9.88 -6.36
CA ALA A 376 -20.14 10.39 -7.74
C ALA A 376 -20.03 11.93 -7.81
N LYS A 377 -20.64 12.66 -6.86
CA LYS A 377 -20.51 14.12 -6.77
C LYS A 377 -19.14 14.57 -6.26
N MET A 378 -18.45 13.74 -5.49
CA MET A 378 -17.18 14.06 -4.83
C MET A 378 -15.98 13.32 -5.44
N ASN A 379 -16.00 13.08 -6.76
CA ASN A 379 -14.88 12.49 -7.51
C ASN A 379 -14.24 11.25 -6.86
N GLY A 380 -15.05 10.40 -6.24
CA GLY A 380 -14.56 9.20 -5.56
C GLY A 380 -15.32 7.95 -5.98
N THR A 381 -15.26 6.94 -5.12
CA THR A 381 -15.79 5.61 -5.41
C THR A 381 -16.63 5.11 -4.26
N TYR A 382 -17.56 4.22 -4.60
CA TYR A 382 -18.36 3.46 -3.67
C TYR A 382 -18.05 1.98 -3.92
N GLU A 383 -17.64 1.27 -2.88
CA GLU A 383 -17.37 -0.16 -2.91
C GLU A 383 -18.08 -0.86 -1.75
N ASP A 384 -18.61 -2.05 -2.02
CA ASP A 384 -19.09 -2.90 -0.95
C ASP A 384 -17.90 -3.59 -0.29
N TRP A 385 -17.77 -3.51 1.04
CA TRP A 385 -16.69 -4.18 1.75
C TRP A 385 -17.01 -5.68 1.90
N ALA A 386 -16.30 -6.53 1.17
CA ALA A 386 -16.41 -7.95 1.46
C ALA A 386 -15.56 -8.25 2.72
N PRO A 387 -16.07 -9.04 3.68
CA PRO A 387 -15.21 -9.63 4.69
C PRO A 387 -14.26 -10.55 3.98
N GLN A 388 -12.98 -10.21 3.92
CA GLN A 388 -11.95 -11.13 3.46
C GLN A 388 -10.56 -10.75 3.94
N ASP A 389 -9.75 -11.81 3.90
CA ASP A 389 -8.37 -11.99 4.34
C ASP A 389 -7.43 -10.82 4.00
N ASN A 390 -7.71 -10.04 2.94
CA ASN A 390 -6.83 -8.98 2.43
C ASN A 390 -7.46 -7.55 2.51
N PRO A 391 -7.42 -6.88 3.68
CA PRO A 391 -8.02 -5.56 3.93
C PRO A 391 -7.61 -4.46 2.95
N LEU A 392 -6.33 -4.39 2.59
CA LEU A 392 -5.81 -3.33 1.71
C LEU A 392 -6.27 -3.49 0.26
N HIS A 393 -6.58 -4.70 -0.19
CA HIS A 393 -7.09 -4.91 -1.55
C HIS A 393 -8.54 -4.41 -1.70
N GLN A 394 -9.30 -4.41 -0.61
CA GLN A 394 -10.63 -3.81 -0.60
C GLN A 394 -10.57 -2.32 -0.94
N MET A 395 -9.50 -1.64 -0.54
CA MET A 395 -9.30 -0.22 -0.78
C MET A 395 -8.56 0.11 -2.08
N ARG A 396 -8.54 -0.81 -3.04
CA ARG A 396 -7.80 -0.67 -4.31
C ARG A 396 -8.19 0.56 -5.12
N SER A 397 -9.45 1.03 -5.08
CA SER A 397 -9.83 2.25 -5.80
C SER A 397 -9.19 3.51 -5.23
N TYR A 398 -9.08 3.61 -3.89
CA TYR A 398 -8.39 4.72 -3.24
C TYR A 398 -6.90 4.74 -3.61
N PHE A 399 -6.22 3.60 -3.53
CA PHE A 399 -4.81 3.51 -3.94
C PHE A 399 -4.62 3.78 -5.43
N GLY A 400 -5.54 3.32 -6.28
CA GLY A 400 -5.52 3.61 -7.71
C GLY A 400 -5.69 5.10 -8.01
N TYR A 401 -6.56 5.80 -7.26
CA TYR A 401 -6.69 7.25 -7.32
C TYR A 401 -5.41 7.96 -6.91
N LEU A 402 -4.77 7.54 -5.81
CA LEU A 402 -3.50 8.12 -5.36
C LEU A 402 -2.42 7.96 -6.43
N ALA A 403 -2.26 6.74 -6.95
CA ALA A 403 -1.31 6.45 -8.02
C ALA A 403 -1.56 7.31 -9.27
N ALA A 404 -2.80 7.38 -9.75
CA ALA A 404 -3.17 8.19 -10.91
C ALA A 404 -2.91 9.69 -10.69
N SER A 405 -3.18 10.18 -9.47
CA SER A 405 -2.89 11.56 -9.08
C SER A 405 -1.39 11.84 -9.09
N HIS A 406 -0.60 10.95 -8.49
CA HIS A 406 0.86 11.02 -8.49
C HIS A 406 1.41 11.08 -9.93
N ARG A 407 0.94 10.18 -10.81
CA ARG A 407 1.30 10.18 -12.23
C ARG A 407 1.00 11.51 -12.92
N ASN A 408 -0.19 12.06 -12.75
CA ASN A 408 -0.60 13.30 -13.41
C ASN A 408 0.27 14.50 -12.99
N LEU A 409 0.78 14.49 -11.76
CA LEU A 409 1.57 15.59 -11.21
C LEU A 409 3.06 15.48 -11.56
N PHE A 410 3.59 14.26 -11.61
CA PHE A 410 5.01 14.01 -11.85
C PHE A 410 5.32 13.49 -13.25
N ASN A 411 4.33 13.35 -14.13
CA ASN A 411 4.50 13.00 -15.55
C ASN A 411 5.41 11.77 -15.76
N ASP A 412 5.10 10.68 -15.06
CA ASP A 412 5.80 9.40 -15.19
C ASP A 412 7.32 9.47 -14.89
N THR A 413 7.75 10.37 -13.98
CA THR A 413 9.13 10.44 -13.51
C THR A 413 9.40 9.47 -12.35
N PRO A 414 10.55 8.76 -12.35
CA PRO A 414 10.99 7.98 -11.21
C PRO A 414 11.20 8.83 -9.96
N PHE A 415 10.92 8.24 -8.80
CA PHE A 415 10.97 8.90 -7.51
C PHE A 415 11.92 8.19 -6.55
N TRP A 416 12.79 8.96 -5.90
CA TRP A 416 13.75 8.47 -4.92
C TRP A 416 13.14 8.48 -3.52
N ILE A 417 13.01 7.29 -2.94
CA ILE A 417 12.54 7.05 -1.57
C ILE A 417 13.70 7.27 -0.61
N SER A 418 13.44 8.01 0.47
CA SER A 418 14.36 8.23 1.60
C SER A 418 14.87 6.91 2.18
N ASN A 419 15.94 6.95 2.96
CA ASN A 419 16.49 5.76 3.58
C ASN A 419 15.45 5.06 4.48
N TYR A 420 15.31 3.75 4.34
CA TYR A 420 14.44 2.94 5.19
C TYR A 420 15.05 1.55 5.45
N ASP A 421 14.61 0.92 6.53
CA ASP A 421 14.97 -0.46 6.85
C ASP A 421 14.22 -1.42 5.91
N ASP A 422 14.95 -2.16 5.08
CA ASP A 422 14.34 -3.21 4.28
C ASP A 422 13.83 -4.36 5.17
N THR A 423 12.91 -5.15 4.62
CA THR A 423 12.34 -6.36 5.21
C THR A 423 13.42 -7.32 5.72
N TYR A 424 14.56 -7.38 5.04
CA TYR A 424 15.66 -8.29 5.39
C TYR A 424 16.58 -7.74 6.49
N LYS A 425 16.35 -6.49 6.96
CA LYS A 425 17.14 -5.82 8.01
C LYS A 425 18.65 -5.84 7.73
N ASN A 426 19.02 -5.82 6.45
CA ASN A 426 20.41 -5.91 6.01
C ASN A 426 21.14 -4.57 6.18
N SER A 427 20.42 -3.45 6.08
CA SER A 427 20.87 -2.06 6.30
C SER A 427 19.73 -1.09 5.92
N ASP A 428 19.92 0.20 6.21
CA ASP A 428 19.24 1.28 5.50
C ASP A 428 19.45 1.14 3.99
N ILE A 429 18.37 1.16 3.22
CA ILE A 429 18.39 1.18 1.75
C ILE A 429 17.67 2.41 1.21
N ILE A 430 18.02 2.82 -0.01
CA ILE A 430 17.26 3.80 -0.79
C ILE A 430 16.71 3.14 -2.03
N THR A 431 15.61 3.67 -2.56
CA THR A 431 15.01 3.09 -3.77
C THR A 431 14.47 4.13 -4.73
N VAL A 432 14.74 3.93 -6.02
CA VAL A 432 14.00 4.53 -7.13
C VAL A 432 12.73 3.74 -7.43
N THR A 433 11.59 4.40 -7.47
CA THR A 433 10.29 3.78 -7.72
C THR A 433 9.54 4.52 -8.81
N MET A 434 8.59 3.86 -9.48
CA MET A 434 7.74 4.50 -10.48
C MET A 434 6.44 3.71 -10.63
N PRO A 435 5.26 4.34 -10.53
CA PRO A 435 3.99 3.66 -10.74
C PRO A 435 3.85 3.17 -12.19
N ALA A 436 3.08 2.10 -12.42
CA ALA A 436 2.68 1.66 -13.77
C ALA A 436 1.17 1.69 -13.94
N PHE A 437 0.75 1.69 -15.20
CA PHE A 437 -0.64 1.86 -15.62
C PHE A 437 -0.92 1.07 -16.89
#